data_AF-A0A919HR13-F1
#
_entry.id   AF-A0A919HR13-F1
#
_cell.length_a   1.000
_cell.length_b   1.000
_cell.length_c   1.000
_cell.angle_alpha   90.00
_cell.angle_beta   90.00
_cell.angle_gamma   90.00
#
_symmetry.space_group_name_H-M   'P 1'
#
loop_
_entity.id
_entity.type
_entity.pdbx_description
1 polymer ?
#
loop_
_entity_poly.entity_id
_entity_poly.type
_entity_poly.pdbx_seq_one_letter_code
_entity_poly.pdbx_strand_id
1 'polypeptide(L)' 'MLAVEWLAAAQGLDMREGLTTSPLLEEARHLLRERVPHYTQDRYFAPDIDNAIALLAARHLTRLLPAVLH' A
#
# COMPACT_ATOMS: atom_id res chain seq x y z
N MET A 1 -10.57 0.40 7.99
CA MET A 1 -9.82 -0.86 8.23
C MET A 1 -8.86 -1.17 7.10
N LEU A 2 -9.31 -1.28 5.84
CA LEU A 2 -8.46 -1.62 4.68
C LEU A 2 -7.18 -0.79 4.51
N ALA A 3 -7.23 0.53 4.76
CA ALA A 3 -6.05 1.40 4.67
C ALA A 3 -4.93 0.99 5.64
N VAL A 4 -5.29 0.66 6.89
CA VAL A 4 -4.34 0.23 7.93
C VAL A 4 -3.73 -1.14 7.57
N GLU A 5 -4.53 -2.05 7.03
CA GLU A 5 -4.05 -3.35 6.55
C GLU A 5 -3.02 -3.21 5.43
N TRP A 6 -3.28 -2.33 4.46
CA TRP A 6 -2.35 -2.08 3.35
C TRP A 6 -1.04 -1.45 3.83
N LEU A 7 -1.12 -0.46 4.74
CA LEU A 7 0.04 0.15 5.39
C LEU A 7 0.89 -0.91 6.12
N ALA A 8 0.25 -1.75 6.93
CA ALA A 8 0.94 -2.79 7.69
C ALA A 8 1.57 -3.86 6.78
N ALA A 9 0.86 -4.30 5.74
CA ALA A 9 1.36 -5.29 4.80
C ALA A 9 2.58 -4.76 4.01
N ALA A 10 2.51 -3.52 3.52
CA ALA A 10 3.63 -2.90 2.81
C ALA A 10 4.84 -2.70 3.74
N GLN A 11 4.62 -2.25 4.98
CA GLN A 11 5.68 -2.11 5.97
C GLN A 11 6.34 -3.46 6.30
N GLY A 12 5.54 -4.52 6.50
CA GLY A 12 6.05 -5.86 6.76
C GLY A 12 6.84 -6.45 5.58
N LEU A 13 6.46 -6.14 4.34
CA LEU A 13 7.23 -6.54 3.15
C LEU A 13 8.56 -5.79 3.06
N ASP A 14 8.59 -4.49 3.36
CA ASP A 14 9.82 -3.71 3.34
C ASP A 14 10.84 -4.18 4.39
N MET A 15 10.37 -4.71 5.52
CA MET A 15 11.22 -5.29 6.56
C MET A 15 11.83 -6.65 6.16
N ARG A 16 11.41 -7.24 5.03
CA ARG A 16 11.93 -8.49 4.49
C ARG A 16 12.89 -8.20 3.34
N GLU A 17 14.02 -7.60 3.66
CA GLU A 17 15.04 -7.21 2.68
C GLU A 17 15.41 -8.37 1.74
N GLY A 18 15.49 -8.08 0.44
CA GLY A 18 15.83 -9.05 -0.60
C GLY A 18 14.68 -9.94 -1.09
N LEU A 19 13.49 -9.84 -0.49
CA LEU A 19 12.30 -10.57 -0.95
C LEU A 19 11.34 -9.64 -1.71
N THR A 20 10.75 -10.18 -2.77
CA THR A 20 9.68 -9.54 -3.55
C THR A 20 8.40 -10.36 -3.47
N THR A 21 7.26 -9.71 -3.62
CA THR A 21 5.95 -10.36 -3.80
C THR A 21 5.60 -10.48 -5.28
N SER A 22 4.37 -10.87 -5.61
CA SER A 22 3.91 -11.00 -6.99
C SER A 22 3.85 -9.63 -7.69
N PRO A 23 3.96 -9.56 -9.05
CA PRO A 23 4.03 -8.29 -9.77
C PRO A 23 2.90 -7.29 -9.46
N LEU A 24 1.66 -7.76 -9.34
CA LEU A 24 0.51 -6.91 -9.01
C LEU A 24 0.58 -6.37 -7.56
N LEU A 25 1.09 -7.18 -6.63
CA LEU A 25 1.26 -6.77 -5.24
C LEU A 25 2.45 -5.82 -5.07
N GLU A 26 3.50 -5.95 -5.89
CA GLU A 26 4.58 -4.96 -5.97
C GLU A 26 4.08 -3.63 -6.49
N GLU A 27 3.23 -3.62 -7.52
CA GLU A 27 2.62 -2.39 -8.03
C GLU A 27 1.75 -1.72 -6.96
N ALA A 28 0.94 -2.49 -6.23
CA ALA A 28 0.19 -1.98 -5.09
C ALA A 28 1.12 -1.41 -4.00
N ARG A 29 2.25 -2.07 -3.69
CA ARG A 29 3.22 -1.55 -2.73
C ARG A 29 3.85 -0.24 -3.20
N HIS A 30 4.24 -0.16 -4.46
CA HIS A 30 4.82 1.05 -5.05
C HIS A 30 3.84 2.22 -5.04
N LEU A 31 2.59 2.00 -5.45
CA LEU A 31 1.53 3.02 -5.40
C LEU A 31 1.37 3.64 -4.00
N LEU A 32 1.43 2.80 -2.96
CA LEU A 32 1.37 3.29 -1.59
C LEU A 32 2.61 4.13 -1.25
N ARG A 33 3.81 3.65 -1.62
CA ARG A 33 5.09 4.29 -1.28
C ARG A 33 5.32 5.62 -1.99
N GLU A 34 4.66 5.86 -3.12
CA GLU A 34 4.61 7.19 -3.76
C GLU A 34 3.93 8.26 -2.89
N ARG A 35 3.04 7.86 -1.97
CA ARG A 35 2.27 8.78 -1.11
C ARG A 35 2.58 8.65 0.37
N VAL A 36 3.01 7.47 0.80
CA VAL A 36 3.28 7.14 2.20
C VAL A 36 4.68 6.53 2.30
N PRO A 37 5.69 7.30 2.74
CA PRO A 37 7.04 6.80 2.86
C PRO A 37 7.13 5.66 3.89
N HIS A 38 8.18 4.85 3.80
CA HIS A 38 8.46 3.80 4.77
C HIS A 38 8.48 4.37 6.21
N TYR A 39 7.94 3.61 7.17
CA TYR A 39 7.85 4.04 8.56
C TYR A 39 9.13 3.63 9.31
N THR A 40 10.14 4.51 9.31
CA THR A 40 11.44 4.26 9.96
C THR A 40 11.50 4.71 11.43
N GLN A 41 10.81 5.80 11.73
CA GLN A 41 10.81 6.45 13.04
C GLN A 41 9.40 6.92 13.36
N ASP A 42 9.13 7.11 14.65
CA ASP A 42 7.82 7.56 15.06
C ASP A 42 7.49 8.93 14.48
N ARG A 43 6.32 8.99 13.85
CA ARG A 43 5.74 10.22 13.32
C ARG A 43 4.24 10.20 13.54
N TYR A 44 3.62 11.36 13.42
CA TYR A 44 2.17 11.44 13.43
C TYR A 44 1.63 10.59 12.26
N PHE A 45 0.88 9.53 12.59
CA PHE A 45 0.52 8.49 11.62
C PHE A 45 -0.82 8.75 10.92
N ALA A 46 -1.65 9.67 11.42
CA ALA A 46 -2.93 9.99 10.81
C ALA A 46 -2.81 10.46 9.34
N PRO A 47 -1.83 11.30 8.94
CA PRO A 47 -1.62 11.67 7.54
C PRO A 47 -1.33 10.47 6.62
N ASP A 48 -0.63 9.45 7.13
CA ASP A 48 -0.35 8.23 6.36
C ASP A 48 -1.62 7.41 6.12
N ILE A 49 -2.48 7.33 7.15
CA ILE A 49 -3.80 6.69 7.05
C ILE A 49 -4.67 7.46 6.05
N ASP A 50 -4.73 8.78 6.14
CA ASP A 50 -5.54 9.62 5.24
C ASP A 50 -5.08 9.50 3.78
N ASN A 51 -3.77 9.48 3.53
CA ASN A 51 -3.20 9.26 2.20
C ASN A 51 -3.57 7.87 1.64
N ALA A 52 -3.48 6.82 2.47
CA ALA A 52 -3.88 5.48 2.07
C ALA A 52 -5.40 5.39 1.80
N ILE A 53 -6.23 6.06 2.60
CA ILE A 53 -7.69 6.16 2.37
C ILE A 53 -7.97 6.87 1.04
N ALA A 54 -7.27 7.97 0.74
CA ALA A 54 -7.45 8.71 -0.51
C ALA A 54 -7.12 7.83 -1.74
N LEU A 55 -6.05 7.04 -1.66
CA LEU A 55 -5.69 6.09 -2.73
C LEU A 55 -6.76 5.01 -2.96
N LEU A 56 -7.33 4.48 -1.88
CA LEU A 56 -8.42 3.50 -1.95
C LEU A 56 -9.71 4.13 -2.51
N ALA A 57 -10.07 5.33 -2.06
CA ALA A 57 -11.22 6.08 -2.55
C ALA A 57 -11.11 6.40 -4.05
N ALA A 58 -9.90 6.70 -4.53
CA ALA A 58 -9.57 6.89 -5.93
C ALA A 58 -9.54 5.58 -6.75
N ARG A 59 -9.79 4.43 -6.12
CA ARG A 59 -9.86 3.10 -6.75
C ARG A 59 -8.59 2.69 -7.47
N HIS A 60 -7.42 3.17 -7.04
CA HIS A 60 -6.15 2.82 -7.69
C HIS A 60 -5.85 1.32 -7.67
N LEU A 61 -6.34 0.58 -6.68
CA LEU A 61 -6.15 -0.88 -6.62
C LEU A 61 -7.11 -1.65 -7.55
N THR A 62 -8.24 -1.06 -7.96
CA THR A 62 -9.20 -1.72 -8.86
C THR A 62 -8.59 -2.05 -10.21
N ARG A 63 -7.65 -1.23 -10.70
CA ARG A 63 -6.94 -1.48 -11.96
C ARG A 63 -6.06 -2.73 -11.96
N LEU A 64 -5.75 -3.26 -10.77
CA LEU A 64 -4.91 -4.45 -10.59
C LEU A 64 -5.73 -5.73 -10.54
N LEU A 65 -7.06 -5.63 -10.51
CA LEU A 65 -7.93 -6.79 -10.55
C LEU A 65 -7.91 -7.41 -11.96
N PRO A 66 -7.83 -8.74 -12.09
CA PRO A 66 -8.00 -9.39 -13.38
C PRO A 66 -9.39 -9.05 -13.94
N ALA A 67 -9.50 -9.04 -15.28
CA ALA A 67 -10.72 -8.70 -16.01
C ALA A 67 -11.92 -9.66 -15.77
N VAL A 68 -11.85 -10.55 -14.79
CA VAL A 68 -12.85 -11.59 -14.48
C VAL A 68 -13.96 -11.06 -13.53
N LEU A 69 -13.88 -9.81 -13.07
CA LEU A 69 -14.96 -9.18 -12.30
C LEU A 69 -15.80 -8.26 -13.20
N HIS A 70 -16.61 -8.88 -14.07
CA HIS A 70 -17.74 -8.25 -14.75
C HIS A 70 -19.04 -8.95 -14.35
#